data_AF-A0A269W2Q2-F1
#
_entry.id   AF-A0A269W2Q2-F1
#
_cell.length_a   1.000
_cell.length_b   1.000
_cell.length_c   1.000
_cell.angle_alpha   90.00
_cell.angle_beta   90.00
_cell.angle_gamma   90.00
#
_symmetry.space_group_name_H-M   'P 1'
#
loop_
_entity.id
_entity.type
_entity.pdbx_description
1 polymer ?
#
loop_
_entity_poly.entity_id
_entity_poly.type
_entity_poly.pdbx_seq_one_letter_code
_entity_poly.pdbx_strand_id
1 'polypeptide(L)'
;MKHILFVCTGNTCRSPMAEGLLRKLAKQRGIELEVRSAGVAAVEGMPISRHAESVLKDQDIHDQFYSKSLTGELVNWADLVLTLTQSHKQYAIRQFPDAADKTYTLKEYVENDERVLGDLKEQDSLYVSMELAKSLGNDISDADRERLIELRQRIPSFDISDPFGGSREEYEATAAEIRTALFRLLDKLASSDQNRA
;
A
#
# COMPACT_ATOMS: atom_id res chain seq x y z
N MET A 1 -17.78 10.68 -0.07
CA MET A 1 -16.35 10.93 -0.33
C MET A 1 -15.56 9.82 0.31
N LYS A 2 -14.60 9.20 -0.39
CA LYS A 2 -13.84 8.06 0.12
C LYS A 2 -12.53 8.53 0.75
N HIS A 3 -12.18 7.99 1.91
CA HIS A 3 -10.96 8.32 2.64
C HIS A 3 -9.87 7.26 2.41
N ILE A 4 -8.71 7.69 1.93
CA ILE A 4 -7.58 6.80 1.62
C ILE A 4 -6.36 7.21 2.45
N LEU A 5 -5.76 6.24 3.16
CA LEU A 5 -4.55 6.44 3.95
C LEU A 5 -3.37 5.68 3.34
N PHE A 6 -2.29 6.38 2.99
CA PHE A 6 -1.04 5.76 2.58
C PHE A 6 -0.08 5.54 3.74
N VAL A 7 0.53 4.35 3.84
CA VAL A 7 1.43 4.00 4.95
C VAL A 7 2.79 3.50 4.46
N CYS A 8 3.86 4.20 4.84
CA CYS A 8 5.24 3.72 4.66
C CYS A 8 6.01 3.67 5.99
N THR A 9 7.35 3.71 5.96
CA THR A 9 8.18 3.64 7.16
C THR A 9 8.19 4.97 7.91
N GLY A 10 8.87 5.98 7.37
CA GLY A 10 9.10 7.27 8.04
C GLY A 10 8.13 8.38 7.67
N ASN A 11 7.23 8.15 6.71
CA ASN A 11 6.35 9.18 6.12
C ASN A 11 7.08 10.41 5.56
N THR A 12 8.26 10.18 4.97
CA THR A 12 9.10 11.25 4.40
C THR A 12 9.41 11.07 2.92
N CYS A 13 9.14 9.89 2.34
CA CYS A 13 9.45 9.59 0.94
C CYS A 13 8.22 9.04 0.19
N ARG A 14 7.97 7.73 0.29
CA ARG A 14 6.97 7.03 -0.53
C ARG A 14 5.52 7.47 -0.28
N SER A 15 5.05 7.46 0.97
CA SER A 15 3.64 7.75 1.26
C SER A 15 3.23 9.21 1.03
N PRO A 16 4.07 10.24 1.28
CA PRO A 16 3.77 11.61 0.85
C PRO A 16 3.73 11.77 -0.68
N MET A 17 4.62 11.09 -1.41
CA MET A 17 4.56 11.08 -2.88
C MET A 17 3.24 10.47 -3.37
N ALA A 18 2.82 9.34 -2.80
CA ALA A 18 1.55 8.72 -3.12
C ALA A 18 0.34 9.62 -2.81
N GLU A 19 0.35 10.31 -1.66
CA GLU A 19 -0.69 11.26 -1.27
C GLU A 19 -0.83 12.41 -2.27
N GLY A 20 0.27 13.12 -2.56
CA GLY A 20 0.24 14.25 -3.48
C GLY A 20 -0.14 13.84 -4.91
N LEU A 21 0.43 12.75 -5.41
CA LEU A 21 0.12 12.23 -6.74
C LEU A 21 -1.35 11.80 -6.84
N LEU A 22 -1.89 11.08 -5.86
CA LEU A 22 -3.29 10.63 -5.91
C LEU A 22 -4.26 11.82 -5.86
N ARG A 23 -4.02 12.82 -5.01
CA ARG A 23 -4.85 14.04 -4.97
C ARG A 23 -4.87 14.75 -6.31
N LYS A 24 -3.71 14.95 -6.95
CA LYS A 24 -3.62 15.57 -8.28
C LYS A 24 -4.39 14.77 -9.33
N LEU A 25 -4.12 13.46 -9.42
CA LEU A 25 -4.71 12.59 -10.44
C LEU A 25 -6.24 12.43 -10.25
N ALA A 26 -6.71 12.32 -9.00
CA ALA A 26 -8.13 12.23 -8.69
C ALA A 26 -8.87 13.52 -9.08
N LYS A 27 -8.29 14.69 -8.75
CA LYS A 27 -8.83 15.99 -9.16
C LYS A 27 -8.94 16.12 -10.68
N GLN A 28 -7.91 15.69 -11.42
CA GLN A 28 -7.91 15.68 -12.89
C GLN A 28 -9.01 14.78 -13.49
N ARG A 29 -9.38 13.70 -12.79
CA ARG A 29 -10.46 12.80 -13.19
C ARG A 29 -11.83 13.15 -12.60
N GLY A 30 -11.94 14.20 -11.79
CA GLY A 30 -13.17 14.58 -11.12
C GLY A 30 -13.65 13.56 -10.07
N ILE A 31 -12.74 12.77 -9.49
CA ILE A 31 -13.07 11.78 -8.46
C ILE A 31 -12.88 12.43 -7.08
N GLU A 32 -13.95 12.47 -6.28
CA GLU A 32 -13.93 13.05 -4.93
C GLU A 32 -13.34 12.08 -3.89
N LEU A 33 -12.12 12.38 -3.45
CA LEU A 33 -11.39 11.61 -2.44
C LEU A 33 -10.77 12.54 -1.40
N GLU A 34 -10.67 12.07 -0.16
CA GLU A 34 -9.77 12.65 0.83
C GLU A 34 -8.60 11.68 1.04
N VAL A 35 -7.37 12.18 0.92
CA VAL A 35 -6.16 11.35 0.98
C VAL A 35 -5.25 11.88 2.06
N ARG A 36 -4.72 11.01 2.91
CA ARG A 36 -3.70 11.32 3.93
C ARG A 36 -2.58 10.28 3.87
N SER A 37 -1.45 10.58 4.50
CA SER A 37 -0.36 9.61 4.67
C SER A 37 0.16 9.59 6.10
N ALA A 38 0.76 8.46 6.46
CA ALA A 38 1.39 8.23 7.75
C ALA A 38 2.57 7.24 7.62
N GLY A 39 3.29 7.04 8.73
CA GLY A 39 4.42 6.13 8.81
C GLY A 39 4.41 5.28 10.07
N VAL A 40 4.77 4.00 9.93
CA VAL A 40 4.83 3.03 11.04
C VAL A 40 5.95 3.33 12.04
N ALA A 41 6.94 4.11 11.63
CA ALA A 41 8.08 4.54 12.44
C ALA A 41 8.44 6.00 12.12
N ALA A 42 7.42 6.84 11.90
CA ALA A 42 7.62 8.26 11.63
C ALA A 42 7.90 9.03 12.91
N VAL A 43 8.85 9.96 12.83
CA VAL A 43 8.99 11.05 13.80
C VAL A 43 8.06 12.16 13.35
N GLU A 44 7.19 12.66 14.24
CA GLU A 44 6.15 13.60 13.87
C GLU A 44 6.69 15.01 13.52
N GLY A 45 6.10 15.64 12.51
CA GLY A 45 6.40 17.02 12.12
C GLY A 45 7.67 17.21 11.29
N MET A 46 8.36 16.14 10.88
CA MET A 46 9.52 16.27 9.99
C MET A 46 9.09 16.66 8.58
N PRO A 47 9.84 17.54 7.89
CA PRO A 47 9.64 17.74 6.47
C PRO A 47 9.95 16.46 5.69
N ILE A 48 9.31 16.30 4.53
CA ILE A 48 9.63 15.20 3.61
C ILE A 48 11.05 15.36 3.04
N SER A 49 11.59 14.27 2.50
CA SER A 49 12.89 14.27 1.82
C SER A 49 12.93 15.31 0.70
N ARG A 50 14.05 16.03 0.56
CA ARG A 50 14.24 17.03 -0.52
C ARG A 50 14.02 16.43 -1.91
N HIS A 51 14.42 15.18 -2.12
CA HIS A 51 14.19 14.50 -3.38
C HIS A 51 12.70 14.17 -3.58
N ALA A 52 11.98 13.73 -2.55
CA ALA A 52 10.53 13.54 -2.67
C ALA A 52 9.79 14.86 -2.95
N GLU A 53 10.18 15.93 -2.24
CA GLU A 53 9.61 17.28 -2.43
C GLU A 53 9.83 17.77 -3.87
N SER A 54 11.06 17.68 -4.38
CA SER A 54 11.33 18.12 -5.75
C SER A 54 10.64 17.24 -6.80
N VAL A 55 10.42 15.94 -6.54
CA VAL A 55 9.65 15.09 -7.48
C VAL A 55 8.21 15.58 -7.54
N LEU A 56 7.62 15.92 -6.39
CA LEU A 56 6.27 16.47 -6.33
C LEU A 56 6.17 17.83 -7.02
N LYS A 57 7.16 18.72 -6.82
CA LYS A 57 7.22 20.02 -7.51
C LYS A 57 7.32 19.90 -9.03
N ASP A 58 8.09 18.94 -9.54
CA ASP A 58 8.16 18.66 -10.99
C ASP A 58 6.84 18.12 -11.56
N GLN A 59 5.95 17.68 -10.68
CA GLN A 59 4.58 17.31 -11.00
C GLN A 59 3.58 18.41 -10.60
N ASP A 60 3.99 19.67 -10.51
CA ASP A 60 3.16 20.83 -10.12
C ASP A 60 2.41 20.68 -8.78
N ILE A 61 2.95 19.86 -7.86
CA ILE A 61 2.39 19.68 -6.52
C ILE A 61 3.24 20.51 -5.56
N HIS A 62 2.65 21.61 -5.09
CA HIS A 62 3.31 22.57 -4.18
C HIS A 62 2.80 22.49 -2.73
N ASP A 63 2.02 21.45 -2.41
CA ASP A 63 1.53 21.19 -1.06
C ASP A 63 2.69 20.99 -0.07
N GLN A 64 2.48 21.41 1.17
CA GLN A 64 3.43 21.17 2.25
C GLN A 64 3.08 19.86 2.96
N PHE A 65 4.05 18.95 3.03
CA PHE A 65 3.91 17.66 3.68
C PHE A 65 4.81 17.58 4.91
N TYR A 66 4.25 17.06 5.99
CA TYR A 66 4.95 16.79 7.23
C TYR A 66 4.64 15.37 7.67
N SER A 67 5.65 14.68 8.19
CA SER A 67 5.51 13.31 8.65
C SER A 67 4.53 13.21 9.81
N LYS A 68 3.71 12.17 9.79
CA LYS A 68 2.76 11.79 10.83
C LYS A 68 2.96 10.32 11.18
N SER A 69 2.96 10.02 12.47
CA SER A 69 2.97 8.64 12.95
C SER A 69 1.62 7.98 12.65
N LEU A 70 1.65 6.68 12.34
CA LEU A 70 0.42 5.91 12.16
C LEU A 70 -0.31 5.76 13.50
N THR A 71 -1.56 6.21 13.55
CA THR A 71 -2.41 6.13 14.74
C THR A 71 -3.72 5.41 14.44
N GLY A 72 -4.37 4.88 15.49
CA GLY A 72 -5.69 4.26 15.35
C GLY A 72 -6.75 5.25 14.85
N GLU A 73 -6.63 6.53 15.17
CA GLU A 73 -7.51 7.58 14.64
C GLU A 73 -7.41 7.70 13.11
N LEU A 74 -6.18 7.74 12.57
CA LEU A 74 -5.96 7.79 11.12
C LEU A 74 -6.46 6.52 10.43
N VAL A 75 -6.25 5.36 11.05
CA VAL A 75 -6.74 4.07 10.53
C VAL A 75 -8.27 4.02 10.54
N ASN A 76 -8.91 4.52 11.60
CA ASN A 76 -10.37 4.57 11.71
C ASN A 76 -10.99 5.58 10.75
N TRP A 77 -10.32 6.71 10.51
CA TRP A 77 -10.73 7.71 9.53
C TRP A 77 -10.75 7.16 8.09
N ALA A 78 -9.85 6.23 7.76
CA ALA A 78 -9.70 5.70 6.42
C ALA A 78 -10.74 4.62 6.08
N ASP A 79 -11.35 4.71 4.90
CA ASP A 79 -12.13 3.62 4.30
C ASP A 79 -11.21 2.56 3.64
N LEU A 80 -9.99 2.97 3.29
CA LEU A 80 -8.99 2.14 2.65
C LEU A 80 -7.58 2.55 3.10
N VAL A 81 -6.81 1.59 3.61
CA VAL A 81 -5.41 1.75 4.01
C VAL A 81 -4.52 1.06 2.98
N LEU A 82 -3.69 1.84 2.29
CA LEU A 82 -2.78 1.37 1.25
C LEU A 82 -1.34 1.48 1.72
N THR A 83 -0.72 0.35 2.00
CA THR A 83 0.66 0.29 2.45
C THR A 83 1.63 0.19 1.27
N LEU A 84 2.85 0.69 1.46
CA LEU A 84 3.86 0.70 0.39
C LEU A 84 4.69 -0.60 0.36
N THR A 85 4.54 -1.47 1.35
CA THR A 85 5.16 -2.81 1.38
C THR A 85 4.31 -3.78 2.19
N GLN A 86 4.58 -5.08 2.05
CA GLN A 86 4.00 -6.14 2.86
C GLN A 86 4.38 -6.02 4.33
N SER A 87 5.62 -5.59 4.64
CA SER A 87 6.04 -5.36 6.02
C SER A 87 5.25 -4.24 6.70
N HIS A 88 4.91 -3.17 5.97
CA HIS A 88 4.01 -2.13 6.46
C HIS A 88 2.57 -2.66 6.68
N LYS A 89 2.06 -3.49 5.77
CA LYS A 89 0.74 -4.15 5.92
C LYS A 89 0.69 -5.00 7.19
N GLN A 90 1.68 -5.87 7.36
CA GLN A 90 1.79 -6.72 8.55
C GLN A 90 1.95 -5.92 9.84
N TYR A 91 2.66 -4.79 9.82
CA TYR A 91 2.75 -3.91 10.97
C TYR A 91 1.38 -3.30 11.30
N ALA A 92 0.71 -2.70 10.31
CA ALA A 92 -0.58 -2.06 10.49
C ALA A 92 -1.64 -3.04 11.02
N ILE A 93 -1.73 -4.24 10.46
CA ILE A 93 -2.67 -5.29 10.92
C ILE A 93 -2.34 -5.76 12.34
N ARG A 94 -1.05 -5.91 12.68
CA ARG A 94 -0.65 -6.30 14.05
C ARG A 94 -1.00 -5.23 15.09
N GLN A 95 -0.88 -3.96 14.75
CA GLN A 95 -1.21 -2.86 15.66
C GLN A 95 -2.71 -2.54 15.69
N PHE A 96 -3.41 -2.73 14.56
CA PHE A 96 -4.83 -2.42 14.38
C PHE A 96 -5.56 -3.59 13.71
N PRO A 97 -5.83 -4.69 14.45
CA PRO A 97 -6.41 -5.91 13.88
C PRO A 97 -7.77 -5.69 13.20
N ASP A 98 -8.58 -4.79 13.73
CA ASP A 98 -9.93 -4.46 13.22
C ASP A 98 -9.90 -3.81 11.83
N ALA A 99 -8.74 -3.37 11.34
CA ALA A 99 -8.58 -2.75 10.03
C ALA A 99 -8.06 -3.73 8.95
N ALA A 100 -7.98 -5.03 9.24
CA ALA A 100 -7.43 -6.03 8.33
C ALA A 100 -8.19 -6.10 6.99
N ASP A 101 -9.51 -5.94 7.02
CA ASP A 101 -10.40 -5.98 5.84
C ASP A 101 -10.23 -4.81 4.88
N LYS A 102 -9.68 -3.69 5.38
CA LYS A 102 -9.44 -2.46 4.61
C LYS A 102 -7.95 -2.14 4.42
N THR A 103 -7.04 -3.02 4.83
CA THR A 103 -5.59 -2.81 4.73
C THR A 103 -4.96 -3.70 3.67
N TYR A 104 -4.37 -3.11 2.64
CA TYR A 104 -3.74 -3.80 1.52
C TYR A 104 -2.43 -3.13 1.16
N THR A 105 -1.51 -3.85 0.49
CA THR A 105 -0.44 -3.13 -0.22
C THR A 105 -1.01 -2.44 -1.45
N LEU A 106 -0.43 -1.32 -1.87
CA LEU A 106 -0.93 -0.56 -3.03
C LEU A 106 -1.01 -1.43 -4.29
N LYS A 107 0.05 -2.19 -4.61
CA LYS A 107 0.07 -3.02 -5.81
C LYS A 107 -0.87 -4.21 -5.73
N GLU A 108 -0.95 -4.89 -4.59
CA GLU A 108 -1.90 -5.99 -4.34
C GLU A 108 -3.34 -5.51 -4.54
N TYR A 109 -3.69 -4.35 -3.99
CA TYR A 109 -5.06 -3.83 -4.09
C TYR A 109 -5.48 -3.54 -5.53
N VAL A 110 -4.55 -3.15 -6.40
CA VAL A 110 -4.84 -2.81 -7.80
C VAL A 110 -4.54 -3.96 -8.77
N GLU A 111 -4.18 -5.13 -8.26
CA GLU A 111 -3.93 -6.32 -9.06
C GLU A 111 -5.23 -6.83 -9.70
N ASN A 112 -5.13 -7.27 -10.95
CA ASN A 112 -6.23 -7.76 -11.77
C ASN A 112 -5.86 -8.97 -12.65
N ASP A 113 -4.61 -9.44 -12.66
CA ASP A 113 -4.27 -10.71 -13.33
C ASP A 113 -4.88 -11.89 -12.55
N GLU A 114 -5.83 -12.57 -13.17
CA GLU A 114 -6.56 -13.69 -12.57
C GLU A 114 -5.64 -14.83 -12.09
N ARG A 115 -4.49 -15.03 -12.75
CA ARG A 115 -3.52 -16.05 -12.35
C ARG A 115 -2.84 -15.65 -11.05
N VAL A 116 -2.44 -14.39 -10.93
CA VAL A 116 -1.83 -13.85 -9.70
C VAL A 116 -2.84 -13.87 -8.56
N LEU A 117 -4.09 -13.47 -8.82
CA LEU A 117 -5.17 -13.53 -7.84
C LEU A 117 -5.50 -14.98 -7.42
N GLY A 118 -5.42 -15.93 -8.34
CA GLY A 118 -5.55 -17.36 -8.05
C GLY A 118 -4.44 -17.87 -7.12
N ASP A 119 -3.19 -17.56 -7.45
CA ASP A 119 -2.02 -17.94 -6.65
C ASP A 119 -2.08 -17.32 -5.24
N LEU A 120 -2.54 -16.06 -5.12
CA LEU A 120 -2.75 -15.41 -3.82
C LEU A 120 -3.80 -16.12 -2.97
N LYS A 121 -4.96 -16.45 -3.54
CA LYS A 121 -6.03 -17.16 -2.81
C LYS A 121 -5.57 -18.54 -2.33
N GLU A 122 -4.81 -19.23 -3.16
CA GLU A 122 -4.25 -20.53 -2.80
C GLU A 122 -3.24 -20.39 -1.66
N GLN A 123 -2.34 -19.41 -1.74
CA GLN A 123 -1.37 -19.12 -0.69
C GLN A 123 -2.06 -18.76 0.64
N ASP A 124 -3.10 -17.93 0.63
CA ASP A 124 -3.86 -17.56 1.82
C ASP A 124 -4.54 -18.78 2.45
N SER A 125 -5.13 -19.66 1.63
CA SER A 125 -5.77 -20.89 2.09
C SER A 125 -4.76 -21.84 2.76
N LEU A 126 -3.55 -21.92 2.23
CA LEU A 126 -2.46 -22.69 2.83
C LEU A 126 -1.96 -22.08 4.15
N TYR A 127 -1.85 -20.75 4.24
CA TYR A 127 -1.49 -20.09 5.50
C TYR A 127 -2.54 -20.30 6.60
N VAL A 128 -3.83 -20.22 6.26
CA VAL A 128 -4.92 -20.52 7.22
C VAL A 128 -4.83 -21.97 7.67
N SER A 129 -4.65 -22.90 6.75
CA SER A 129 -4.48 -24.33 7.05
C SER A 129 -3.28 -24.58 7.96
N MET A 130 -2.16 -23.88 7.71
CA MET A 130 -0.95 -23.95 8.53
C MET A 130 -1.18 -23.42 9.95
N GLU A 131 -1.88 -22.30 10.11
CA GLU A 131 -2.16 -21.71 11.41
C GLU A 131 -3.09 -22.60 12.25
N LEU A 132 -4.08 -23.24 11.59
CA LEU A 132 -4.93 -24.25 12.20
C LEU A 132 -4.14 -25.48 12.63
N ALA A 133 -3.26 -26.01 11.77
CA ALA A 133 -2.41 -27.15 12.10
C ALA A 133 -1.53 -26.85 13.32
N LYS A 134 -0.87 -25.70 13.36
CA LYS A 134 -0.08 -25.24 14.51
C LYS A 134 -0.91 -25.13 15.78
N SER A 135 -2.11 -24.57 15.69
CA SER A 135 -3.02 -24.44 16.83
C SER A 135 -3.46 -25.79 17.40
N LEU A 136 -3.47 -26.84 16.58
CA LEU A 136 -3.76 -28.22 16.97
C LEU A 136 -2.51 -29.01 17.37
N GLY A 137 -1.32 -28.39 17.40
CA GLY A 137 -0.05 -29.03 17.73
C GLY A 137 0.51 -29.91 16.60
N ASN A 138 0.00 -29.76 15.38
CA ASN A 138 0.47 -30.46 14.19
C ASN A 138 1.47 -29.60 13.39
N ASP A 139 2.38 -30.27 12.70
CA ASP A 139 3.23 -29.63 11.71
C ASP A 139 2.53 -29.51 10.35
N ILE A 140 2.95 -28.53 9.57
CA ILE A 140 2.58 -28.40 8.16
C ILE A 140 3.14 -29.58 7.35
N SER A 141 2.36 -30.09 6.40
CA SER A 141 2.83 -31.17 5.53
C SER A 141 3.96 -30.69 4.62
N ASP A 142 4.87 -31.59 4.22
CA ASP A 142 5.94 -31.23 3.29
C ASP A 142 5.38 -30.81 1.92
N ALA A 143 4.27 -31.40 1.49
CA ALA A 143 3.56 -30.99 0.28
C ALA A 143 3.06 -29.54 0.34
N ASP A 144 2.49 -29.11 1.47
CA ASP A 144 2.04 -27.72 1.65
C ASP A 144 3.24 -26.75 1.69
N ARG A 145 4.37 -27.16 2.31
CA ARG A 145 5.60 -26.36 2.30
C ARG A 145 6.14 -26.16 0.89
N GLU A 146 6.25 -27.24 0.11
CA GLU A 146 6.69 -27.19 -1.29
C GLU A 146 5.77 -26.28 -2.10
N ARG A 147 4.44 -26.44 -1.93
CA ARG A 147 3.47 -25.63 -2.66
C ARG A 147 3.57 -24.14 -2.32
N LEU A 148 3.78 -23.80 -1.05
CA LEU A 148 4.03 -22.41 -0.63
C LEU A 148 5.29 -21.81 -1.27
N ILE A 149 6.35 -22.60 -1.44
CA ILE A 149 7.58 -22.14 -2.10
C ILE A 149 7.31 -21.84 -3.58
N GLU A 150 6.62 -22.74 -4.29
CA GLU A 150 6.25 -22.54 -5.69
C GLU A 150 5.36 -21.30 -5.90
N LEU A 151 4.35 -21.13 -5.05
CA LEU A 151 3.47 -19.96 -5.10
C LEU A 151 4.25 -18.67 -4.89
N ARG A 152 5.16 -18.63 -3.90
CA ARG A 152 6.00 -17.46 -3.64
C ARG A 152 6.92 -17.09 -4.82
N GLN A 153 7.32 -18.06 -5.64
CA GLN A 153 8.13 -17.77 -6.83
C GLN A 153 7.29 -17.22 -7.99
N ARG A 154 5.99 -17.54 -8.04
CA ARG A 154 5.08 -17.08 -9.09
C ARG A 154 4.40 -15.75 -8.78
N ILE A 155 4.13 -15.48 -7.50
CA ILE A 155 3.52 -14.23 -7.05
C ILE A 155 4.55 -13.10 -7.17
N PRO A 156 4.26 -12.01 -7.89
CA PRO A 156 5.17 -10.88 -8.01
C PRO A 156 5.30 -10.13 -6.68
N SER A 157 6.38 -9.36 -6.53
CA SER A 157 6.51 -8.46 -5.39
C SER A 157 5.51 -7.32 -5.48
N PHE A 158 4.70 -7.16 -4.44
CA PHE A 158 3.78 -6.03 -4.28
C PHE A 158 4.38 -4.84 -3.52
N ASP A 159 5.67 -4.93 -3.18
CA ASP A 159 6.38 -3.84 -2.53
C ASP A 159 6.70 -2.72 -3.53
N ILE A 160 6.57 -1.48 -3.07
CA ILE A 160 7.07 -0.29 -3.73
C ILE A 160 8.50 -0.05 -3.25
N SER A 161 9.40 0.17 -4.22
CA SER A 161 10.83 0.35 -3.99
C SER A 161 11.08 1.51 -3.01
N ASP A 162 12.03 1.36 -2.09
CA ASP A 162 12.36 2.40 -1.12
C ASP A 162 13.54 3.26 -1.60
N PRO A 163 13.35 4.56 -1.92
CA PRO A 163 14.41 5.42 -2.41
C PRO A 163 15.19 6.11 -1.29
N PHE A 164 14.94 5.78 -0.02
CA PHE A 164 15.56 6.46 1.12
C PHE A 164 17.10 6.35 1.07
N GLY A 165 17.79 7.49 1.22
CA GLY A 165 19.26 7.58 1.10
C GLY A 165 19.80 7.50 -0.35
N GLY A 166 18.90 7.30 -1.31
CA GLY A 166 19.22 7.10 -2.73
C GLY A 166 19.40 8.38 -3.55
N SER A 167 19.66 8.19 -4.84
CA SER A 167 19.82 9.26 -5.83
C SER A 167 18.46 9.86 -6.23
N ARG A 168 18.50 11.02 -6.90
CA ARG A 168 17.28 11.62 -7.45
C ARG A 168 16.54 10.68 -8.41
N GLU A 169 17.27 9.95 -9.25
CA GLU A 169 16.70 9.03 -10.23
C GLU A 169 15.92 7.89 -9.54
N GLU A 170 16.38 7.42 -8.38
CA GLU A 170 15.67 6.38 -7.61
C GLU A 170 14.34 6.89 -7.04
N TYR A 171 14.28 8.16 -6.63
CA TYR A 171 13.01 8.80 -6.23
C TYR A 171 12.06 8.95 -7.41
N GLU A 172 12.56 9.33 -8.59
CA GLU A 172 11.76 9.44 -9.81
C GLU A 172 11.22 8.09 -10.27
N ALA A 173 12.06 7.04 -10.25
CA ALA A 173 11.65 5.68 -10.54
C ALA A 173 10.57 5.20 -9.56
N THR A 174 10.75 5.46 -8.26
CA THR A 174 9.74 5.14 -7.23
C THR A 174 8.44 5.89 -7.47
N ALA A 175 8.50 7.19 -7.82
CA ALA A 175 7.31 7.97 -8.10
C ALA A 175 6.58 7.50 -9.37
N ALA A 176 7.31 7.08 -10.40
CA ALA A 176 6.74 6.48 -11.60
C ALA A 176 6.05 5.13 -11.30
N GLU A 177 6.67 4.32 -10.45
CA GLU A 177 6.12 3.06 -9.94
C GLU A 177 4.80 3.31 -9.18
N ILE A 178 4.80 4.24 -8.23
CA ILE A 178 3.61 4.67 -7.48
C ILE A 178 2.54 5.16 -8.47
N ARG A 179 2.88 6.09 -9.37
CA ARG A 179 1.94 6.67 -10.34
C ARG A 179 1.26 5.61 -11.20
N THR A 180 2.00 4.59 -11.63
CA THR A 180 1.45 3.47 -12.40
C THR A 180 0.39 2.72 -11.61
N ALA A 181 0.64 2.42 -10.33
CA ALA A 181 -0.35 1.80 -9.46
C ALA A 181 -1.54 2.73 -9.17
N LEU A 182 -1.32 4.04 -9.03
CA LEU A 182 -2.39 5.02 -8.80
C LEU A 182 -3.34 5.15 -10.00
N PHE A 183 -2.86 5.01 -11.24
CA PHE A 183 -3.75 4.98 -12.40
C PHE A 183 -4.73 3.80 -12.32
N ARG A 184 -4.21 2.60 -12.03
CA ARG A 184 -5.03 1.40 -11.82
C ARG A 184 -5.98 1.54 -10.63
N LEU A 185 -5.53 2.19 -9.56
CA LEU A 185 -6.37 2.49 -8.40
C LEU A 185 -7.58 3.34 -8.81
N LEU A 186 -7.35 4.43 -9.55
CA LEU A 186 -8.42 5.31 -10.00
C LEU A 186 -9.37 4.62 -10.98
N ASP A 187 -8.85 3.77 -11.88
CA ASP A 187 -9.68 2.94 -12.76
C ASP A 187 -10.58 2.00 -11.94
N LYS A 188 -10.01 1.34 -10.93
CA LYS A 188 -10.74 0.44 -10.03
C LYS A 188 -11.80 1.17 -9.20
N LEU A 189 -11.50 2.36 -8.70
CA LEU A 189 -12.45 3.18 -7.93
C LEU A 189 -13.63 3.64 -8.80
N ALA A 190 -13.37 4.11 -10.02
CA ALA A 190 -14.43 4.55 -10.94
C ALA A 190 -15.42 3.43 -11.30
N SER A 191 -14.92 2.20 -11.53
CA SER A 191 -15.77 1.04 -11.82
C SER A 191 -16.58 0.56 -10.61
N SER A 192 -16.07 0.79 -9.39
CA SER A 192 -16.75 0.39 -8.15
C SER A 192 -17.98 1.27 -7.86
N ASP A 193 -17.90 2.56 -8.21
CA ASP A 193 -19.00 3.51 -8.03
C ASP A 193 -20.12 3.30 -9.07
N GLN A 194 -19.80 2.85 -10.29
CA GLN A 194 -20.80 2.52 -11.31
C GLN A 194 -21.66 1.30 -10.96
N ASN A 195 -21.12 0.34 -10.20
CA ASN A 195 -21.88 -0.84 -9.74
C ASN A 195 -22.74 -0.57 -8.49
N ARG A 196 -22.69 0.65 -7.92
CA ARG A 196 -23.49 1.06 -6.75
C ARG A 196 -24.62 2.02 -7.11
N ALA A 197 -24.71 2.47 -8.36
CA ALA A 197 -25.75 3.34 -8.91
C ALA A 197 -26.78 2.52 -9.69
#